data_AF-A0A7R8QGK2-F1
#
_entry.id   AF-A0A7R8QGK2-F1
#
_cell.length_a   1.000
_cell.length_b   1.000
_cell.length_c   1.000
_cell.angle_alpha   90.00
_cell.angle_beta   90.00
_cell.angle_gamma   90.00
#
_symmetry.space_group_name_H-M   'P 1'
#
loop_
_entity.id
_entity.type
_entity.pdbx_description
1 polymer ?
#
loop_
_entity_poly.entity_id
_entity_poly.type
_entity_poly.pdbx_seq_one_letter_code
_entity_poly.pdbx_strand_id
1 'polypeptide(L)'
;MKPEELLFSSLLLALFALAGGAYGSFFAVGKLNRSRRLLLVGRCFFGLQALVCLLLLRTGSLHLGWKIFLLAGLIGYAVLPPLAWAGLERLHGKEDEKRP
;
A
#
# COMPACT_ATOMS: atom_id res chain seq x y z
N MET A 1 24.40 -9.88 9.68
CA MET A 1 23.58 -8.80 10.27
C MET A 1 23.84 -8.79 11.75
N LYS A 2 24.05 -7.60 12.32
CA LYS A 2 24.08 -7.47 13.78
C LYS A 2 22.66 -7.50 14.35
N PRO A 3 22.44 -7.92 15.60
CA PRO A 3 21.10 -7.99 16.20
C PRO A 3 20.33 -6.66 16.12
N GLU A 4 21.01 -5.54 16.33
CA GLU A 4 20.44 -4.20 16.22
C GLU A 4 19.94 -3.85 14.81
N GLU A 5 20.66 -4.27 13.77
CA GLU A 5 20.27 -4.03 12.37
C GLU A 5 19.04 -4.85 12.00
N LEU A 6 18.92 -6.06 12.55
CA LEU A 6 17.80 -6.95 12.33
C LEU A 6 16.53 -6.37 12.96
N LEU A 7 16.59 -5.96 14.23
CA LEU A 7 15.48 -5.29 14.92
C LEU A 7 15.03 -4.03 14.19
N PHE A 8 15.98 -3.17 13.78
CA PHE A 8 15.67 -1.96 13.03
C PHE A 8 14.98 -2.25 11.70
N SER A 9 15.49 -3.24 10.95
CA SER A 9 14.90 -3.66 9.67
C SER A 9 13.49 -4.24 9.86
N SER A 10 13.27 -5.06 10.89
CA SER A 10 11.97 -5.63 11.21
C SER A 10 10.93 -4.56 11.57
N LEU A 11 11.32 -3.55 12.35
CA LEU A 11 10.44 -2.42 12.68
C LEU A 11 10.05 -1.61 11.45
N LEU A 12 10.99 -1.35 10.56
CA LEU A 12 10.71 -0.66 9.29
C LEU A 12 9.83 -1.48 8.37
N LEU A 13 10.04 -2.80 8.29
CA LEU A 13 9.18 -3.70 7.52
C LEU A 13 7.75 -3.73 8.07
N ALA A 14 7.59 -3.77 9.40
CA ALA A 14 6.29 -3.68 10.03
C ALA A 14 5.61 -2.34 9.72
N LEU A 15 6.34 -1.23 9.83
CA LEU A 15 5.83 0.11 9.50
C LEU A 15 5.44 0.22 8.02
N PHE A 16 6.23 -0.35 7.11
CA PHE A 16 5.93 -0.41 5.68
C PHE A 16 4.59 -1.14 5.43
N ALA A 17 4.40 -2.31 6.06
CA ALA A 17 3.18 -3.09 5.93
C ALA A 17 1.96 -2.36 6.51
N LEU A 18 2.10 -1.77 7.70
CA LEU A 18 1.03 -1.01 8.35
C LEU A 18 0.63 0.23 7.54
N ALA A 19 1.60 0.97 6.99
CA ALA A 19 1.33 2.11 6.13
C ALA A 19 0.61 1.70 4.83
N GLY A 20 1.00 0.58 4.22
CA GLY A 20 0.30 0.02 3.06
C GLY A 20 -1.12 -0.42 3.37
N GLY A 21 -1.34 -1.08 4.50
CA GLY A 21 -2.66 -1.46 5.00
C GLY A 21 -3.55 -0.23 5.24
N ALA A 22 -3.04 0.75 5.97
CA ALA A 22 -3.74 2.01 6.24
C ALA A 22 -4.13 2.72 4.94
N TYR A 23 -3.19 2.84 3.99
CA TYR A 23 -3.48 3.40 2.67
C TYR A 23 -4.65 2.68 1.99
N GLY A 24 -4.61 1.34 1.89
CA GLY A 24 -5.68 0.56 1.28
C GLY A 24 -7.03 0.78 1.95
N SER A 25 -7.07 0.76 3.28
CA SER A 25 -8.29 1.01 4.06
C SER A 25 -8.84 2.42 3.83
N PHE A 26 -8.01 3.46 3.95
CA PHE A 26 -8.44 4.85 3.72
C PHE A 26 -8.84 5.10 2.27
N PHE A 27 -8.20 4.43 1.31
CA PHE A 27 -8.60 4.49 -0.09
C PHE A 27 -10.01 3.92 -0.30
N ALA A 28 -10.26 2.71 0.21
CA ALA A 28 -11.56 2.06 0.08
C ALA A 28 -12.67 2.86 0.79
N VAL A 29 -12.47 3.24 2.05
CA VAL A 29 -13.44 4.04 2.81
C VAL A 29 -13.63 5.43 2.18
N GLY A 30 -12.56 6.05 1.68
CA GLY A 30 -12.64 7.33 0.99
C GLY A 30 -13.43 7.26 -0.31
N LYS A 31 -13.31 6.17 -1.05
CA LYS A 31 -14.12 5.91 -2.25
C LYS A 31 -15.59 5.65 -1.91
N LEU A 32 -15.88 4.80 -0.91
CA LEU A 32 -17.24 4.52 -0.44
C LEU A 32 -17.97 5.80 0.00
N ASN A 33 -17.30 6.63 0.80
CA ASN A 33 -17.88 7.86 1.34
C ASN A 33 -17.76 9.07 0.40
N ARG A 34 -17.23 8.90 -0.82
CA ARG A 34 -16.89 9.98 -1.77
C ARG A 34 -16.09 11.13 -1.12
N SER A 35 -15.28 10.82 -0.10
CA SER A 35 -14.59 11.80 0.73
C SER A 35 -13.17 12.04 0.24
N ARG A 36 -12.93 13.22 -0.32
CA ARG A 36 -11.59 13.66 -0.76
C ARG A 36 -10.58 13.71 0.38
N ARG A 37 -11.03 14.01 1.61
CA ARG A 37 -10.16 14.07 2.80
C ARG A 37 -9.60 12.70 3.15
N LEU A 38 -10.43 11.66 3.15
CA LEU A 38 -9.97 10.29 3.44
C LEU A 38 -9.02 9.78 2.37
N LEU A 39 -9.28 10.10 1.09
CA LEU A 39 -8.35 9.78 0.00
C LEU A 39 -7.00 10.49 0.16
N LEU A 40 -7.00 11.75 0.62
CA LEU A 40 -5.77 12.49 0.91
C LEU A 40 -4.99 11.83 2.05
N VAL A 41 -5.66 11.47 3.15
CA VAL A 41 -5.05 10.75 4.28
C VAL A 41 -4.45 9.43 3.82
N GLY A 42 -5.17 8.66 2.99
CA GLY A 42 -4.62 7.45 2.37
C GLY A 42 -3.34 7.72 1.59
N ARG A 43 -3.31 8.78 0.76
CA ARG A 43 -2.12 9.18 0.01
C ARG A 43 -0.94 9.56 0.91
N CYS A 44 -1.19 10.19 2.06
CA CYS A 44 -0.14 10.45 3.05
C CYS A 44 0.46 9.14 3.58
N PHE A 45 -0.36 8.13 3.89
CA PHE A 45 0.15 6.81 4.29
C PHE A 45 0.93 6.11 3.18
N PHE A 46 0.50 6.22 1.92
CA PHE A 46 1.27 5.72 0.79
C PHE A 46 2.62 6.45 0.65
N GLY A 47 2.65 7.77 0.84
CA GLY A 47 3.89 8.55 0.88
C GLY A 47 4.83 8.11 2.00
N LEU A 48 4.29 7.85 3.21
CA LEU A 48 5.05 7.29 4.33
C LEU A 48 5.61 5.91 3.97
N GLN A 49 4.80 5.03 3.37
CA GLN A 49 5.24 3.71 2.92
C GLN A 49 6.39 3.81 1.92
N ALA A 50 6.31 4.74 0.96
CA ALA A 50 7.37 4.99 -0.02
C ALA A 50 8.67 5.49 0.64
N LEU A 51 8.57 6.40 1.62
CA LEU A 51 9.73 6.88 2.40
C LEU A 51 10.40 5.74 3.17
N VAL A 52 9.61 4.89 3.84
CA VAL A 52 10.13 3.72 4.57
C VAL A 52 10.79 2.73 3.60
N CYS A 53 10.21 2.52 2.42
CA CYS A 53 10.82 1.70 1.37
C CYS A 53 12.19 2.23 0.95
N LEU A 54 12.28 3.53 0.64
CA LEU A 54 13.56 4.16 0.29
C LEU A 54 14.60 4.02 1.40
N LEU A 55 14.18 4.14 2.65
CA LEU A 55 15.06 3.98 3.80
C LEU A 55 15.58 2.53 3.92
N LEU A 56 14.70 1.54 3.76
CA LEU A 56 15.07 0.11 3.68
C LEU A 56 16.01 -0.19 2.50
N LEU A 57 15.81 0.42 1.33
CA LEU A 57 16.69 0.23 0.18
C LEU A 57 18.10 0.78 0.40
N ARG A 58 18.22 1.86 1.20
CA ARG A 58 19.50 2.47 1.60
C ARG A 58 20.24 1.65 2.65
N THR A 59 19.54 0.83 3.45
CA THR A 59 20.22 -0.06 4.39
C THR A 59 21.07 -1.10 3.64
N GLY A 60 22.34 -1.23 4.03
CA GLY A 60 23.29 -2.17 3.43
C GLY A 60 23.05 -3.63 3.84
N SER A 61 22.19 -3.86 4.82
CA SER A 61 22.00 -5.18 5.42
C SER A 61 21.02 -6.07 4.64
N LEU A 62 20.03 -5.49 3.96
CA LEU A 62 19.03 -6.25 3.21
C LEU A 62 19.63 -6.86 1.93
N HIS A 63 19.46 -8.17 1.77
CA HIS A 63 19.81 -8.87 0.53
C HIS A 63 19.01 -8.29 -0.67
N LEU A 64 19.60 -8.36 -1.86
CA LEU A 64 19.02 -7.77 -3.08
C LEU A 64 17.59 -8.27 -3.37
N GLY A 65 17.33 -9.56 -3.13
CA GLY A 65 16.00 -10.15 -3.30
C GLY A 65 14.91 -9.44 -2.47
N TRP A 66 15.21 -9.06 -1.23
CA TRP A 66 14.27 -8.33 -0.37
C TRP A 66 14.02 -6.90 -0.87
N LYS A 67 15.06 -6.25 -1.42
CA LYS A 67 14.93 -4.92 -2.01
C LYS A 67 13.99 -4.93 -3.22
N ILE A 68 14.13 -5.93 -4.09
CA ILE A 68 13.25 -6.13 -5.25
C ILE A 68 11.83 -6.41 -4.78
N PHE A 69 11.65 -7.27 -3.78
CA PHE A 69 10.33 -7.57 -3.20
C PHE A 69 9.65 -6.31 -2.65
N LEU A 70 10.37 -5.45 -1.93
CA LEU A 70 9.82 -4.19 -1.40
C LEU A 70 9.41 -3.21 -2.49
N LEU A 71 10.22 -3.07 -3.55
CA LEU A 71 9.89 -2.25 -4.71
C LEU A 71 8.65 -2.78 -5.44
N ALA A 72 8.60 -4.08 -5.70
CA ALA A 72 7.45 -4.73 -6.31
C ALA A 72 6.20 -4.56 -5.44
N GLY A 73 6.33 -4.71 -4.12
CA GLY A 73 5.27 -4.45 -3.15
C GLY A 73 4.76 -3.02 -3.22
N LEU A 74 5.66 -2.03 -3.22
CA LEU A 74 5.28 -0.61 -3.30
C LEU A 74 4.51 -0.29 -4.59
N ILE A 75 4.96 -0.82 -5.73
CA ILE A 75 4.26 -0.69 -7.01
C ILE A 75 2.90 -1.41 -6.95
N GLY A 76 2.87 -2.60 -6.37
CA GLY A 76 1.64 -3.37 -6.14
C GLY A 76 0.62 -2.55 -5.34
N TYR A 77 1.03 -1.93 -4.23
CA TYR A 77 0.16 -1.04 -3.46
C TYR A 77 -0.30 0.17 -4.29
N ALA A 78 0.52 0.76 -5.15
CA ALA A 78 0.09 1.88 -5.99
C ALA A 78 -1.03 1.50 -6.97
N VAL A 79 -0.97 0.27 -7.50
CA VAL A 79 -1.78 -0.17 -8.65
C VAL A 79 -3.00 -1.01 -8.22
N LEU A 80 -2.87 -1.83 -7.18
CA LEU A 80 -3.92 -2.78 -6.76
C LEU A 80 -5.21 -2.09 -6.27
N PRO A 81 -5.19 -1.09 -5.36
CA PRO A 81 -6.41 -0.44 -4.89
C PRO A 81 -7.27 0.19 -6.00
N PRO A 82 -6.72 1.00 -6.94
CA PRO A 82 -7.53 1.55 -8.03
C PRO A 82 -8.01 0.48 -9.01
N LEU A 83 -7.20 -0.54 -9.32
CA LEU A 83 -7.64 -1.65 -10.18
C LEU A 83 -8.75 -2.48 -9.53
N ALA A 84 -8.59 -2.84 -8.27
CA ALA A 84 -9.60 -3.59 -7.52
C ALA A 84 -10.91 -2.81 -7.43
N TRP A 85 -10.83 -1.50 -7.18
CA TRP A 85 -12.00 -0.62 -7.16
C TRP A 85 -12.69 -0.52 -8.53
N ALA A 86 -11.94 -0.34 -9.60
CA ALA A 86 -12.49 -0.32 -10.96
C ALA A 86 -13.14 -1.66 -11.35
N GLY A 87 -12.57 -2.79 -10.88
CA GLY A 87 -13.16 -4.12 -11.03
C GLY A 87 -14.51 -4.23 -10.30
N LEU A 88 -14.57 -3.74 -9.05
CA LEU A 88 -15.80 -3.68 -8.26
C LEU A 88 -16.88 -2.83 -8.94
N GLU A 89 -16.54 -1.63 -9.42
CA GLU A 89 -17.48 -0.76 -10.15
C GLU A 89 -18.06 -1.44 -11.39
N ARG A 90 -17.22 -2.16 -12.15
CA ARG A 90 -17.67 -2.91 -13.34
C ARG A 90 -18.57 -4.09 -13.01
N LEU A 91 -18.32 -4.79 -11.90
CA LEU A 91 -19.14 -5.91 -11.46
C LEU A 91 -20.52 -5.41 -11.02
N HIS A 92 -20.56 -4.36 -10.20
CA HIS A 92 -21.81 -3.79 -9.71
C HIS A 92 -22.67 -3.20 -10.85
N GLY A 93 -22.06 -2.49 -11.80
CA GLY A 93 -22.80 -1.96 -12.95
C GLY A 93 -23.44 -3.05 -13.82
N LYS A 94 -22.82 -4.24 -13.90
CA LYS A 94 -23.38 -5.41 -14.60
C LYS A 94 -24.50 -6.11 -13.82
N GLU A 95 -24.54 -5.97 -12.50
CA GLU A 95 -25.64 -6.49 -11.67
C GLU A 95 -26.90 -5.63 -11.83
N ASP A 96 -26.75 -4.31 -11.91
CA ASP A 96 -27.88 -3.39 -12.13
C ASP A 96 -28.52 -3.57 -13.52
N GLU A 97 -27.72 -3.85 -14.56
CA GLU A 97 -28.23 -4.11 -15.93
C GLU A 97 -29.02 -5.44 -16.04
N LYS A 98 -28.83 -6.37 -15.10
CA LYS A 98 -29.54 -7.67 -15.07
C LYS A 98 -30.79 -7.67 -14.20
N ARG A 99 -31.14 -6.59 -13.51
CA ARG A 99 -32.41 -6.48 -12.78
C ARG A 99 -33.53 -6.06 -13.76
N PRO A 100 -34.60 -6.87 -13.91
CA PRO A 100 -35.71 -6.59 -14.82
C PRO A 100 -36.54 -5.37 -14.39
#